data_AF-A0A6P6G5M0-F1
#
_entry.id   AF-A0A6P6G5M0-F1
#
_cell.length_a   1.000
_cell.length_b   1.000
_cell.length_c   1.000
_cell.angle_alpha   90.00
_cell.angle_beta   90.00
_cell.angle_gamma   90.00
#
_symmetry.space_group_name_H-M   'P 1'
#
loop_
_entity.id
_entity.type
_entity.pdbx_description
1 polymer ?
#
loop_
_entity_poly.entity_id
_entity_poly.type
_entity_poly.pdbx_seq_one_letter_code
_entity_poly.pdbx_strand_id
1 'polypeptide(L)'
;MSFGLSGVDLARVVIWNPCLLTRSLEKCIIPCYDILKSVLILDEKVAKFFGRSSWILLDNVQKNFAVNVSVLRALGVPQSFISVLITCHPYVACRKTSMFEKDVEKVVNMGFNPLKMIFITALHVISCVGESSWAQKKEIYKQCGWTENDFLTAFRKDPMFMALSKKNFRSKMDVFVNKMGLQPADVARVPSILKYSLEKRIIPRCSVIKVLLAKGLMKEKPALSYVLIEPDEAFMNRFVKKHQENVPLLLDIFHGKSSFL
;
A
#
# COMPACT_ATOMS: atom_id res chain seq x y z
N MET A 1 36.53 14.00 -4.58
CA MET A 1 35.48 13.84 -3.56
C MET A 1 34.78 12.51 -3.84
N SER A 2 34.87 11.52 -2.95
CA SER A 2 34.32 10.19 -3.20
C SER A 2 32.81 10.19 -2.95
N PHE A 3 32.05 9.66 -3.91
CA PHE A 3 30.66 9.29 -3.75
C PHE A 3 30.56 8.36 -2.53
N GLY A 4 30.03 8.84 -1.40
CA GLY A 4 30.12 8.17 -0.08
C GLY A 4 29.34 6.85 0.06
N LEU A 5 29.07 6.17 -1.04
CA LEU A 5 28.43 4.87 -1.09
C LEU A 5 29.48 3.76 -1.10
N SER A 6 29.19 2.67 -0.38
CA SER A 6 29.98 1.44 -0.50
C SER A 6 29.91 0.89 -1.94
N GLY A 7 30.90 0.10 -2.36
CA GLY A 7 30.90 -0.52 -3.70
C GLY A 7 29.66 -1.38 -3.96
N VAL A 8 29.15 -2.06 -2.93
CA VAL A 8 27.92 -2.87 -3.01
C VAL A 8 26.68 -2.00 -3.18
N ASP A 9 26.58 -0.89 -2.44
CA ASP A 9 25.46 0.03 -2.55
C ASP A 9 25.45 0.74 -3.91
N LEU A 10 26.62 1.12 -4.42
CA LEU A 10 26.77 1.71 -5.74
C LEU A 10 26.32 0.74 -6.83
N ALA A 11 26.79 -0.52 -6.79
CA ALA A 11 26.38 -1.54 -7.75
C ALA A 11 24.84 -1.73 -7.74
N ARG A 12 24.24 -1.79 -6.56
CA ARG A 12 22.78 -1.91 -6.40
C ARG A 12 22.02 -0.72 -6.97
N VAL A 13 22.50 0.50 -6.73
CA VAL A 13 21.91 1.72 -7.28
C VAL A 13 21.95 1.71 -8.81
N VAL A 14 23.06 1.32 -9.41
CA VAL A 14 23.20 1.27 -10.88
C VAL A 14 22.29 0.20 -11.48
N ILE A 15 22.16 -0.97 -10.84
CA ILE A 15 21.25 -2.04 -11.30
C ILE A 15 19.78 -1.56 -11.27
N TRP A 16 19.37 -0.89 -10.20
CA TRP A 16 17.98 -0.45 -10.04
C TRP A 16 17.67 0.86 -10.77
N ASN A 17 18.68 1.68 -11.05
CA ASN A 17 18.55 2.96 -11.72
C ASN A 17 19.73 3.21 -12.69
N PRO A 18 19.77 2.50 -13.83
CA PRO A 18 20.84 2.67 -14.82
C PRO A 18 20.85 4.06 -15.45
N CYS A 19 19.72 4.79 -15.40
CA CYS A 19 19.63 6.16 -15.90
C CYS A 19 20.54 7.15 -15.15
N LEU A 20 21.08 6.79 -13.98
CA LEU A 20 22.08 7.64 -13.31
C LEU A 20 23.38 7.73 -14.09
N LEU A 21 23.74 6.68 -14.85
CA LEU A 21 24.95 6.67 -15.67
C LEU A 21 24.89 7.68 -16.83
N THR A 22 23.69 8.15 -17.20
CA THR A 22 23.52 9.17 -18.25
C THR A 22 23.53 10.60 -17.70
N ARG A 23 23.72 10.78 -16.39
CA ARG A 23 23.71 12.08 -15.72
C ARG A 23 25.11 12.52 -15.34
N SER A 24 25.33 13.84 -15.34
CA SER A 24 26.58 14.41 -14.87
C SER A 24 26.76 14.16 -13.36
N LEU A 25 27.87 13.51 -13.00
CA LEU A 25 28.24 13.28 -11.61
C LEU A 25 28.33 14.60 -10.84
N GLU A 26 29.12 15.56 -11.34
CA GLU A 26 29.38 16.84 -10.69
C GLU A 26 28.18 17.77 -10.68
N LYS A 27 27.43 17.87 -11.79
CA LYS A 27 26.36 18.86 -11.93
C LYS A 27 25.00 18.35 -11.44
N CYS A 28 24.78 17.04 -11.39
CA CYS A 28 23.49 16.47 -11.04
C CYS A 28 23.54 15.57 -9.81
N ILE A 29 24.41 14.56 -9.81
CA ILE A 29 24.32 13.48 -8.83
C ILE A 29 24.87 13.93 -7.47
N ILE A 30 26.06 14.55 -7.43
CA ILE A 30 26.67 15.06 -6.19
C ILE A 30 25.76 16.09 -5.47
N PRO A 31 25.23 17.13 -6.15
CA PRO A 31 24.33 18.07 -5.48
C PRO A 31 23.06 17.41 -4.92
N CYS A 32 22.50 16.43 -5.63
CA CYS A 32 21.34 15.68 -5.11
C CYS A 32 21.72 14.84 -3.89
N TYR A 33 22.88 14.18 -3.93
CA TYR A 33 23.39 13.39 -2.82
C TYR A 33 23.57 14.26 -1.57
N ASP A 34 24.18 15.44 -1.68
CA ASP A 34 24.41 16.34 -0.54
C ASP A 34 23.11 16.82 0.10
N ILE A 35 22.13 17.20 -0.73
CA ILE A 35 20.77 17.55 -0.27
C ILE A 35 20.13 16.39 0.49
N LEU A 36 20.18 15.17 -0.07
CA LEU A 36 19.60 13.99 0.56
C LEU A 36 20.32 13.63 1.86
N LYS A 37 21.65 13.70 1.87
CA LYS A 37 22.50 13.41 3.03
C LYS A 37 22.19 14.34 4.19
N SER A 38 21.93 15.62 3.93
CA SER A 38 21.54 16.60 4.95
C SER A 38 20.25 16.24 5.72
N VAL A 39 19.38 15.41 5.14
CA VAL A 39 18.10 15.00 5.75
C VAL A 39 18.11 13.55 6.21
N LEU A 40 18.71 12.65 5.43
CA LEU A 40 18.70 11.21 5.70
C LEU A 40 19.82 10.76 6.64
N ILE A 41 20.92 11.53 6.70
CA ILE A 41 22.13 11.31 7.51
C ILE A 41 22.92 10.05 7.11
N LEU A 42 22.26 8.92 6.83
CA LEU A 42 22.88 7.63 6.53
C LEU A 42 23.01 7.39 5.02
N ASP A 43 24.19 6.94 4.57
CA ASP A 43 24.48 6.68 3.14
C ASP A 43 23.61 5.59 2.54
N GLU A 44 23.35 4.53 3.30
CA GLU A 44 22.45 3.44 2.89
C GLU A 44 21.04 3.96 2.52
N LYS A 45 20.56 4.98 3.24
CA LYS A 45 19.25 5.59 2.95
C LYS A 45 19.29 6.43 1.68
N VAL A 46 20.41 7.13 1.42
CA VAL A 46 20.62 7.88 0.18
C VAL A 46 20.73 6.91 -1.00
N ALA A 47 21.42 5.77 -0.84
CA ALA A 47 21.45 4.71 -1.85
C ALA A 47 20.05 4.14 -2.15
N LYS A 48 19.24 3.88 -1.11
CA LYS A 48 17.84 3.44 -1.28
C LYS A 48 17.01 4.45 -2.09
N PHE A 49 17.19 5.75 -1.83
CA PHE A 49 16.54 6.80 -2.62
C PHE A 49 16.93 6.69 -4.10
N PHE A 50 18.22 6.70 -4.41
CA PHE A 50 18.72 6.66 -5.79
C PHE A 50 18.27 5.41 -6.55
N GLY A 51 18.25 4.25 -5.88
CA GLY A 51 17.75 3.02 -6.48
C GLY A 51 16.25 3.03 -6.78
N ARG A 52 15.45 3.85 -6.08
CA ARG A 52 13.98 3.94 -6.28
C ARG A 52 13.55 5.18 -7.07
N SER A 53 14.49 6.02 -7.50
CA SER A 53 14.24 7.31 -8.14
C SER A 53 14.49 7.31 -9.64
N SER A 54 14.44 6.15 -10.32
CA SER A 54 14.79 6.04 -11.75
C SER A 54 13.97 6.93 -12.68
N TRP A 55 12.74 7.24 -12.29
CA TRP A 55 11.83 8.12 -13.03
C TRP A 55 11.83 9.57 -12.55
N ILE A 56 12.60 9.90 -11.50
CA ILE A 56 12.63 11.24 -10.92
C ILE A 56 13.66 12.09 -11.67
N LEU A 57 13.24 13.25 -12.14
CA LEU A 57 14.16 14.26 -12.63
C LEU A 57 14.99 14.78 -11.46
N LEU A 58 16.31 14.63 -11.52
CA LEU A 58 17.22 15.13 -10.47
C LEU A 58 17.07 16.64 -10.23
N ASP A 59 16.67 17.40 -11.26
CA ASP A 59 16.29 18.82 -11.14
C ASP A 59 15.12 19.04 -10.16
N ASN A 60 14.13 18.14 -10.12
CA ASN A 60 13.05 18.21 -9.13
C ASN A 60 13.54 17.97 -7.71
N VAL A 61 14.59 17.15 -7.53
CA VAL A 61 15.22 16.94 -6.22
C VAL A 61 15.85 18.26 -5.78
N GLN A 62 16.63 18.90 -6.64
CA GLN A 62 17.31 20.16 -6.30
C GLN A 62 16.33 21.31 -6.00
N LYS A 63 15.23 21.41 -6.76
CA LYS A 63 14.27 22.52 -6.65
C LYS A 63 13.23 22.34 -5.55
N ASN A 64 12.65 21.15 -5.41
CA ASN A 64 11.44 20.97 -4.60
C ASN A 64 11.69 20.26 -3.27
N PHE A 65 12.71 19.41 -3.18
CA PHE A 65 12.87 18.48 -2.05
C PHE A 65 13.00 19.19 -0.70
N ALA A 66 13.89 20.18 -0.59
CA ALA A 66 14.13 20.90 0.66
C ALA A 66 12.88 21.65 1.15
N VAL A 67 12.11 22.21 0.22
CA VAL A 67 10.86 22.92 0.52
C VAL A 67 9.81 21.93 1.03
N ASN A 68 9.62 20.80 0.33
CA ASN A 68 8.66 19.76 0.75
C ASN A 68 9.00 19.16 2.12
N VAL A 69 10.29 18.93 2.40
CA VAL A 69 10.74 18.49 3.73
C VAL A 69 10.44 19.53 4.80
N SER A 70 10.62 20.82 4.49
CA SER A 70 10.32 21.91 5.43
C SER A 70 8.83 22.01 5.72
N VAL A 71 7.96 21.82 4.73
CA VAL A 71 6.49 21.75 4.92
C VAL A 71 6.12 20.63 5.91
N LEU A 72 6.70 19.43 5.76
CA LEU A 72 6.44 18.32 6.68
C LEU A 72 6.94 18.62 8.11
N ARG A 73 8.11 19.25 8.24
CA ARG A 73 8.68 19.65 9.55
C ARG A 73 7.81 20.71 10.23
N ALA A 74 7.32 21.70 9.47
CA ALA A 74 6.42 22.73 9.99
C ALA A 74 5.10 22.14 10.51
N LEU A 75 4.63 21.04 9.92
CA LEU A 75 3.47 20.28 10.40
C LEU A 75 3.79 19.33 11.56
N GLY A 76 5.02 19.32 12.06
CA GLY A 76 5.45 18.47 13.17
C GLY A 76 5.63 17.00 12.81
N VAL A 77 5.70 16.64 11.52
CA VAL A 77 5.91 15.24 11.12
C VAL A 77 7.26 14.74 11.66
N PRO A 78 7.29 13.61 12.40
CA PRO A 78 8.53 13.08 12.94
C PRO A 78 9.58 12.81 11.87
N GLN A 79 10.85 13.14 12.15
CA GLN A 79 11.96 12.95 11.20
C GLN A 79 12.11 11.49 10.74
N SER A 80 11.75 10.52 11.59
CA SER A 80 11.71 9.10 11.21
C SER A 80 10.68 8.81 10.12
N PHE A 81 9.54 9.50 10.12
CA PHE A 81 8.47 9.34 9.13
C PHE A 81 8.82 10.04 7.82
N ILE A 82 9.42 11.23 7.91
CA ILE A 82 10.01 11.94 6.77
C ILE A 82 11.07 11.04 6.09
N SER A 83 11.94 10.40 6.88
CA SER A 83 12.92 9.45 6.36
C SER A 83 12.26 8.27 5.64
N VAL A 84 11.14 7.74 6.14
CA VAL A 84 10.37 6.68 5.45
C VAL A 84 9.80 7.19 4.13
N LEU A 85 9.17 8.38 4.11
CA LEU A 85 8.65 8.97 2.86
C LEU A 85 9.74 9.11 1.80
N ILE A 86 10.90 9.65 2.16
CA ILE A 86 12.01 9.90 1.23
C ILE A 86 12.55 8.58 0.67
N THR A 87 12.81 7.60 1.54
CA THR A 87 13.41 6.32 1.12
C THR A 87 12.42 5.39 0.42
N CYS A 88 11.15 5.41 0.78
CA CYS A 88 10.14 4.51 0.23
C CYS A 88 9.35 5.11 -0.94
N HIS A 89 9.12 6.42 -0.92
CA HIS A 89 8.26 7.14 -1.86
C HIS A 89 8.97 8.40 -2.38
N PRO A 90 10.16 8.27 -2.99
CA PRO A 90 10.98 9.42 -3.38
C PRO A 90 10.25 10.36 -4.35
N TYR A 91 9.35 9.83 -5.19
CA TYR A 91 8.50 10.62 -6.09
C TYR A 91 7.66 11.68 -5.33
N VAL A 92 7.16 11.33 -4.15
CA VAL A 92 6.33 12.21 -3.33
C VAL A 92 7.19 13.30 -2.71
N ALA A 93 8.36 12.94 -2.18
CA ALA A 93 9.30 13.90 -1.59
C ALA A 93 9.82 14.93 -2.60
N CYS A 94 9.91 14.56 -3.89
CA CYS A 94 10.42 15.42 -4.96
C CYS A 94 9.31 16.00 -5.87
N ARG A 95 8.05 15.84 -5.49
CA ARG A 95 6.91 16.40 -6.23
C ARG A 95 7.00 17.92 -6.30
N LYS A 96 6.45 18.53 -7.37
CA LYS A 96 6.35 19.99 -7.48
C LYS A 96 5.69 20.56 -6.22
N THR A 97 6.33 21.54 -5.57
CA THR A 97 5.91 22.08 -4.27
C THR A 97 4.43 22.46 -4.22
N SER A 98 3.95 23.20 -5.23
CA SER A 98 2.54 23.62 -5.30
C SER A 98 1.54 22.46 -5.36
N MET A 99 1.94 21.28 -5.84
CA MET A 99 1.10 20.08 -5.84
C MET A 99 1.27 19.29 -4.54
N PHE A 100 2.48 19.27 -3.99
CA PHE A 100 2.78 18.64 -2.70
C PHE A 100 1.98 19.29 -1.56
N GLU A 101 1.96 20.63 -1.50
CA GLU A 101 1.19 21.38 -0.49
C GLU A 101 -0.31 21.08 -0.57
N LYS A 102 -0.88 21.01 -1.78
CA LYS A 102 -2.28 20.61 -1.99
C LYS A 102 -2.56 19.18 -1.52
N ASP A 103 -1.65 18.25 -1.80
CA ASP A 103 -1.79 16.87 -1.35
C ASP A 103 -1.73 16.79 0.19
N VAL A 104 -0.81 17.53 0.81
CA VAL A 104 -0.67 17.64 2.27
C VAL A 104 -1.92 18.25 2.90
N GLU A 105 -2.42 19.37 2.38
CA GLU A 105 -3.65 20.02 2.83
C GLU A 105 -4.84 19.04 2.76
N LYS A 106 -4.96 18.31 1.66
CA LYS A 106 -6.01 17.29 1.50
C LYS A 106 -5.91 16.18 2.54
N VAL A 107 -4.71 15.68 2.83
CA VAL A 107 -4.48 14.67 3.87
C VAL A 107 -4.87 15.21 5.26
N VAL A 108 -4.49 16.44 5.59
CA VAL A 108 -4.84 17.10 6.85
C VAL A 108 -6.35 17.28 6.96
N ASN A 109 -7.02 17.79 5.92
CA ASN A 109 -8.46 17.99 5.88
C ASN A 109 -9.27 16.68 5.99
N MET A 110 -8.68 15.54 5.60
CA MET A 110 -9.27 14.21 5.81
C MET A 110 -9.16 13.71 7.26
N GLY A 111 -8.47 14.44 8.14
CA GLY A 111 -8.33 14.17 9.56
C GLY A 111 -7.14 13.27 9.92
N PHE A 112 -6.15 13.14 9.04
CA PHE A 112 -4.94 12.37 9.34
C PHE A 112 -4.02 13.16 10.27
N ASN A 113 -3.64 12.55 11.39
CA ASN A 113 -2.68 13.15 12.32
C ASN A 113 -1.24 13.04 11.78
N PRO A 114 -0.52 14.15 11.55
CA PRO A 114 0.87 14.18 11.09
C PRO A 114 1.86 13.38 11.97
N LEU A 115 1.50 13.16 13.24
CA LEU A 115 2.29 12.42 14.23
C LEU A 115 2.07 10.90 14.15
N LYS A 116 1.31 10.38 13.18
CA LYS A 116 1.12 8.94 12.95
C LYS A 116 1.62 8.53 11.57
N MET A 117 2.30 7.38 11.47
CA MET A 117 2.87 6.88 10.20
C MET A 117 1.83 6.76 9.07
N ILE A 118 0.57 6.50 9.41
CA ILE A 118 -0.53 6.42 8.44
C ILE A 118 -0.71 7.72 7.64
N PHE A 119 -0.27 8.87 8.16
CA PHE A 119 -0.20 10.14 7.42
C PHE A 119 0.70 10.03 6.19
N ILE A 120 1.89 9.43 6.33
CA ILE A 120 2.82 9.21 5.20
C ILE A 120 2.20 8.28 4.16
N THR A 121 1.49 7.24 4.60
CA THR A 121 0.77 6.32 3.71
C THR A 121 -0.35 7.04 2.94
N ALA A 122 -1.14 7.88 3.62
CA ALA A 122 -2.21 8.65 3.00
C ALA A 122 -1.67 9.67 1.98
N LEU A 123 -0.60 10.38 2.35
CA LEU A 123 0.08 11.34 1.48
C LEU A 123 0.61 10.65 0.21
N HIS A 124 1.28 9.50 0.37
CA HIS A 124 1.74 8.72 -0.77
C HIS A 124 0.60 8.36 -1.72
N VAL A 125 -0.50 7.84 -1.19
CA VAL A 125 -1.66 7.42 -2.00
C VAL A 125 -2.30 8.61 -2.72
N ILE A 126 -2.50 9.74 -2.03
CA ILE A 126 -3.09 10.95 -2.64
C ILE A 126 -2.21 11.47 -3.78
N SER A 127 -0.89 11.56 -3.55
CA SER A 127 0.05 12.05 -4.57
C SER A 127 0.13 11.15 -5.80
N CYS A 128 -0.06 9.84 -5.66
CA CYS A 128 0.12 8.88 -6.75
C CYS A 128 -1.17 8.53 -7.52
N VAL A 129 -2.34 8.56 -6.89
CA VAL A 129 -3.59 8.16 -7.56
C VAL A 129 -4.06 9.26 -8.54
N GLY A 130 -3.87 10.54 -8.20
CA GLY A 130 -4.35 11.66 -9.01
C GLY A 130 -5.87 11.83 -9.00
N GLU A 131 -6.35 13.03 -9.30
CA GLU A 131 -7.76 13.41 -9.09
C GLU A 131 -8.75 12.63 -9.97
N SER A 132 -8.44 12.43 -11.24
CA SER A 132 -9.30 11.69 -12.16
C SER A 132 -9.47 10.22 -11.75
N SER A 133 -8.36 9.54 -11.45
CA SER A 133 -8.40 8.15 -10.97
C SER A 133 -9.10 8.05 -9.61
N TRP A 134 -8.89 9.03 -8.72
CA TRP A 134 -9.55 9.12 -7.43
C TRP A 134 -11.08 9.16 -7.58
N ALA A 135 -11.59 10.06 -8.40
CA ALA A 135 -13.03 10.19 -8.67
C ALA A 135 -13.60 8.91 -9.30
N GLN A 136 -12.92 8.36 -10.31
CA GLN A 136 -13.36 7.11 -10.94
C GLN A 136 -13.39 5.94 -9.96
N LYS A 137 -12.38 5.79 -9.09
CA LYS A 137 -12.33 4.72 -8.10
C LYS A 137 -13.45 4.86 -7.07
N LYS A 138 -13.69 6.07 -6.55
CA LYS A 138 -14.81 6.32 -5.64
C LYS A 138 -16.15 5.94 -6.25
N GLU A 139 -16.38 6.26 -7.52
CA GLU A 139 -17.60 5.86 -8.22
C GLU A 139 -17.72 4.34 -8.34
N ILE A 140 -16.62 3.62 -8.63
CA ILE A 140 -16.63 2.15 -8.60
C ILE A 140 -16.98 1.61 -7.21
N TYR A 141 -16.44 2.21 -6.15
CA TYR A 141 -16.71 1.73 -4.79
C TYR A 141 -18.18 1.93 -4.42
N LYS A 142 -18.75 3.08 -4.82
CA LYS A 142 -20.18 3.35 -4.68
C LYS A 142 -21.04 2.33 -5.42
N GLN A 143 -20.68 2.00 -6.66
CA GLN A 143 -21.36 0.95 -7.44
C GLN A 143 -21.26 -0.44 -6.78
N CYS A 144 -20.20 -0.70 -6.00
CA CYS A 144 -20.05 -1.91 -5.20
C CYS A 144 -20.72 -1.82 -3.82
N GLY A 145 -21.53 -0.78 -3.57
CA GLY A 145 -22.34 -0.63 -2.36
C GLY A 145 -21.67 0.10 -1.19
N TRP A 146 -20.50 0.71 -1.38
CA TRP A 146 -19.91 1.57 -0.33
C TRP A 146 -20.58 2.94 -0.32
N THR A 147 -20.92 3.41 0.87
CA THR A 147 -21.27 4.82 1.09
C THR A 147 -20.01 5.69 1.12
N GLU A 148 -20.19 7.02 1.06
CA GLU A 148 -19.08 7.96 1.29
C GLU A 148 -18.43 7.72 2.66
N ASN A 149 -19.23 7.43 3.69
CA ASN A 149 -18.73 7.16 5.02
C ASN A 149 -17.93 5.85 5.11
N ASP A 150 -18.36 4.81 4.40
CA ASP A 150 -17.62 3.55 4.30
C ASP A 150 -16.25 3.78 3.66
N PHE A 151 -16.21 4.54 2.56
CA PHE A 151 -14.97 4.91 1.90
C PHE A 151 -14.04 5.70 2.83
N LEU A 152 -14.53 6.76 3.49
CA LEU A 152 -13.71 7.57 4.39
C LEU A 152 -13.20 6.77 5.58
N THR A 153 -14.04 5.89 6.14
CA THR A 153 -13.66 5.00 7.24
C THR A 153 -12.58 4.01 6.80
N ALA A 154 -12.75 3.37 5.64
CA ALA A 154 -11.76 2.48 5.06
C ALA A 154 -10.44 3.22 4.78
N PHE A 155 -10.52 4.41 4.17
CA PHE A 155 -9.34 5.20 3.78
C PHE A 155 -8.52 5.63 4.99
N ARG A 156 -9.18 6.04 6.09
CA ARG A 156 -8.48 6.39 7.35
C ARG A 156 -7.79 5.20 8.00
N LYS A 157 -8.34 3.99 7.85
CA LYS A 157 -7.74 2.77 8.41
C LYS A 157 -6.58 2.22 7.58
N ASP A 158 -6.71 2.21 6.25
CA ASP A 158 -5.67 1.70 5.35
C ASP A 158 -5.78 2.34 3.96
N PRO A 159 -5.11 3.48 3.70
CA PRO A 159 -5.16 4.15 2.40
C PRO A 159 -4.74 3.26 1.22
N MET A 160 -3.92 2.22 1.46
CA MET A 160 -3.27 1.45 0.40
C MET A 160 -4.24 0.65 -0.49
N PHE A 161 -5.50 0.41 -0.09
CA PHE A 161 -6.46 -0.23 -1.00
C PHE A 161 -6.71 0.62 -2.25
N MET A 162 -6.49 1.94 -2.19
CA MET A 162 -6.56 2.82 -3.35
C MET A 162 -5.50 2.55 -4.40
N ALA A 163 -4.48 1.73 -4.13
CA ALA A 163 -3.54 1.26 -5.15
C ALA A 163 -4.17 0.20 -6.08
N LEU A 164 -5.25 -0.47 -5.66
CA LEU A 164 -5.90 -1.51 -6.46
C LEU A 164 -6.48 -0.95 -7.75
N SER A 165 -6.43 -1.75 -8.82
CA SER A 165 -7.14 -1.43 -10.05
C SER A 165 -8.66 -1.56 -9.84
N LYS A 166 -9.43 -0.79 -10.62
CA LYS A 166 -10.90 -0.84 -10.62
C LYS A 166 -11.42 -2.27 -10.84
N LYS A 167 -10.81 -3.00 -11.79
CA LYS A 167 -11.11 -4.40 -12.09
C LYS A 167 -10.85 -5.30 -10.88
N ASN A 168 -9.68 -5.17 -10.25
CA ASN A 168 -9.30 -6.00 -9.13
C ASN A 168 -10.22 -5.77 -7.90
N PHE A 169 -10.57 -4.52 -7.62
CA PHE A 169 -11.53 -4.20 -6.56
C PHE A 169 -12.92 -4.82 -6.83
N ARG A 170 -13.46 -4.67 -8.06
CA ARG A 170 -14.74 -5.27 -8.44
C ARG A 170 -14.75 -6.78 -8.26
N SER A 171 -13.70 -7.48 -8.71
CA SER A 171 -13.60 -8.94 -8.56
C SER A 171 -13.55 -9.37 -7.08
N LYS A 172 -12.90 -8.59 -6.22
CA LYS A 172 -12.89 -8.86 -4.77
C LYS A 172 -14.27 -8.63 -4.15
N MET A 173 -14.94 -7.54 -4.52
CA MET A 173 -16.28 -7.23 -4.03
C MET A 173 -17.31 -8.26 -4.49
N ASP A 174 -17.19 -8.79 -5.70
CA ASP A 174 -18.03 -9.88 -6.19
C ASP A 174 -17.90 -11.13 -5.29
N VAL A 175 -16.66 -11.52 -4.93
CA VAL A 175 -16.46 -12.62 -3.98
C VAL A 175 -17.09 -12.33 -2.62
N PHE A 176 -16.83 -11.16 -2.04
CA PHE A 176 -17.31 -10.86 -0.68
C PHE A 176 -18.82 -10.65 -0.61
N VAL A 177 -19.38 -9.85 -1.51
CA VAL A 177 -20.78 -9.46 -1.45
C VAL A 177 -21.66 -10.50 -2.14
N ASN A 178 -21.38 -10.83 -3.40
CA ASN A 178 -22.27 -11.70 -4.17
C ASN A 178 -22.08 -13.18 -3.81
N LYS A 179 -20.84 -13.66 -3.75
CA LYS A 179 -20.57 -15.10 -3.55
C LYS A 179 -20.59 -15.54 -2.09
N MET A 180 -20.23 -14.64 -1.17
CA MET A 180 -20.20 -14.89 0.28
C MET A 180 -21.38 -14.23 1.03
N GLY A 181 -22.17 -13.37 0.39
CA GLY A 181 -23.33 -12.73 0.99
C GLY A 181 -22.97 -11.84 2.18
N LEU A 182 -21.86 -11.09 2.10
CA LEU A 182 -21.45 -10.13 3.13
C LEU A 182 -21.96 -8.74 2.80
N GLN A 183 -22.15 -7.90 3.81
CA GLN A 183 -22.50 -6.51 3.58
C GLN A 183 -21.27 -5.73 3.08
N PRO A 184 -21.42 -4.83 2.10
CA PRO A 184 -20.31 -4.00 1.61
C PRO A 184 -19.59 -3.23 2.74
N ALA A 185 -20.34 -2.75 3.74
CA ALA A 185 -19.81 -2.07 4.91
C ALA A 185 -18.87 -2.95 5.77
N ASP A 186 -19.08 -4.27 5.82
CA ASP A 186 -18.20 -5.18 6.56
C ASP A 186 -16.83 -5.29 5.90
N VAL A 187 -16.77 -5.21 4.57
CA VAL A 187 -15.51 -5.13 3.82
C VAL A 187 -14.80 -3.79 4.12
N ALA A 188 -15.56 -2.68 4.13
CA ALA A 188 -15.02 -1.35 4.43
C ALA A 188 -14.46 -1.23 5.85
N ARG A 189 -15.01 -1.98 6.81
CA ARG A 189 -14.51 -2.02 8.19
C ARG A 189 -13.11 -2.62 8.31
N VAL A 190 -12.70 -3.47 7.36
CA VAL A 190 -11.41 -4.19 7.37
C VAL A 190 -10.68 -4.07 6.02
N PRO A 191 -10.31 -2.84 5.59
CA PRO A 191 -9.80 -2.59 4.24
C PRO A 191 -8.49 -3.32 3.92
N SER A 192 -7.71 -3.70 4.94
CA SER A 192 -6.45 -4.43 4.77
C SER A 192 -6.62 -5.77 4.06
N ILE A 193 -7.79 -6.41 4.14
CA ILE A 193 -8.06 -7.67 3.43
C ILE A 193 -8.02 -7.50 1.91
N LEU A 194 -8.28 -6.29 1.42
CA LEU A 194 -8.24 -5.96 0.00
C LEU A 194 -6.81 -6.00 -0.55
N LYS A 195 -5.77 -6.09 0.29
CA LYS A 195 -4.38 -6.22 -0.17
C LYS A 195 -3.94 -7.65 -0.46
N TYR A 196 -4.67 -8.66 0.03
CA TYR A 196 -4.31 -10.06 -0.21
C TYR A 196 -4.59 -10.51 -1.63
N SER A 197 -3.88 -11.53 -2.12
CA SER A 197 -4.14 -12.08 -3.45
C SER A 197 -5.57 -12.62 -3.55
N LEU A 198 -6.28 -12.26 -4.63
CA LEU A 198 -7.61 -12.80 -4.92
C LEU A 198 -7.56 -14.33 -5.06
N GLU A 199 -6.71 -14.81 -5.97
CA GLU A 199 -6.60 -16.23 -6.30
C GLU A 199 -5.87 -17.04 -5.24
N LYS A 200 -4.80 -16.50 -4.65
CA LYS A 200 -3.95 -17.29 -3.74
C LYS A 200 -4.43 -17.28 -2.28
N ARG A 201 -5.33 -16.37 -1.90
CA ARG A 201 -5.72 -16.22 -0.49
C ARG A 201 -7.20 -15.98 -0.27
N ILE A 202 -7.81 -15.05 -0.99
CA ILE A 202 -9.22 -14.72 -0.78
C ILE A 202 -10.12 -15.89 -1.21
N ILE A 203 -10.01 -16.35 -2.46
CA ILE A 203 -10.86 -17.41 -3.00
C ILE A 203 -10.68 -18.74 -2.23
N PRO A 204 -9.46 -19.25 -1.98
CA PRO A 204 -9.27 -20.50 -1.25
C PRO A 204 -9.90 -20.47 0.13
N ARG A 205 -9.65 -19.40 0.91
CA ARG A 205 -10.14 -19.30 2.28
C ARG A 205 -11.64 -19.06 2.35
N CYS A 206 -12.19 -18.20 1.48
CA CYS A 206 -13.64 -18.01 1.41
C CYS A 206 -14.35 -19.30 0.94
N SER A 207 -13.76 -20.08 0.03
CA SER A 207 -14.30 -21.38 -0.39
C SER A 207 -14.35 -22.38 0.77
N VAL A 208 -13.28 -22.48 1.58
CA VAL A 208 -13.26 -23.30 2.80
C VAL A 208 -14.43 -22.92 3.72
N ILE A 209 -14.59 -21.62 4.02
CA ILE A 209 -15.67 -21.14 4.89
C ILE A 209 -17.05 -21.46 4.30
N LYS A 210 -17.24 -21.27 2.98
CA LYS A 210 -18.51 -21.55 2.30
C LYS A 210 -18.88 -23.04 2.37
N VAL A 211 -17.91 -23.93 2.19
CA VAL A 211 -18.13 -25.38 2.31
C VAL A 211 -18.47 -25.78 3.74
N LEU A 212 -17.76 -25.24 4.74
CA LEU A 212 -18.04 -25.53 6.15
C LEU A 212 -19.46 -25.10 6.56
N LEU A 213 -19.91 -23.93 6.11
CA LEU A 213 -21.27 -23.44 6.33
C LEU A 213 -22.31 -24.35 5.64
N ALA A 214 -22.08 -24.69 4.37
CA ALA A 214 -22.99 -25.56 3.60
C ALA A 214 -23.12 -26.97 4.21
N LYS A 215 -22.07 -27.47 4.87
CA LYS A 215 -22.07 -28.76 5.57
C LYS A 215 -22.59 -28.69 7.02
N GLY A 216 -23.00 -27.52 7.50
CA GLY A 216 -23.47 -27.33 8.87
C GLY A 216 -22.38 -27.49 9.95
N LEU A 217 -21.10 -27.52 9.55
CA LEU A 217 -19.95 -27.62 10.46
C LEU A 217 -19.61 -26.30 11.14
N MET A 218 -20.31 -25.23 10.74
CA MET A 218 -20.19 -23.88 11.26
C MET A 218 -21.57 -23.22 11.24
N LYS A 219 -21.94 -22.56 12.34
CA LYS A 219 -23.27 -21.93 12.49
C LYS A 219 -23.33 -20.52 11.89
N GLU A 220 -22.24 -19.77 11.99
CA GLU A 220 -22.19 -18.36 11.60
C GLU A 220 -20.93 -18.04 10.80
N LYS A 221 -21.01 -17.02 9.94
CA LYS A 221 -19.86 -16.55 9.17
C LYS A 221 -18.85 -15.87 10.11
N PRO A 222 -17.57 -16.31 10.14
CA PRO A 222 -16.54 -15.67 10.93
C PRO A 222 -16.20 -14.28 10.37
N ALA A 223 -15.67 -13.41 11.22
CA ALA A 223 -15.23 -12.09 10.80
C ALA A 223 -14.15 -12.19 9.70
N LEU A 224 -14.23 -11.31 8.69
CA LEU A 224 -13.30 -11.27 7.55
C LEU A 224 -11.84 -11.13 7.97
N SER A 225 -11.57 -10.38 9.04
CA SER A 225 -10.24 -10.26 9.62
C SER A 225 -9.68 -11.63 10.02
N TYR A 226 -10.49 -12.45 10.67
CA TYR A 226 -10.12 -13.79 11.13
C TYR A 226 -9.87 -14.74 9.96
N VAL A 227 -10.67 -14.63 8.90
CA VAL A 227 -10.52 -15.47 7.71
C VAL A 227 -9.27 -15.09 6.92
N LEU A 228 -9.01 -13.80 6.69
CA LEU A 228 -8.03 -13.37 5.68
C LEU A 228 -6.71 -12.87 6.25
N ILE A 229 -6.69 -12.33 7.46
CA ILE A 229 -5.47 -11.77 8.06
C ILE A 229 -4.63 -12.86 8.74
N GLU A 230 -5.28 -13.86 9.35
CA GLU A 230 -4.56 -14.92 10.09
C GLU A 230 -3.49 -15.63 9.23
N PRO A 231 -2.34 -16.01 9.82
CA PRO A 231 -1.33 -16.82 9.14
C PRO A 231 -1.91 -18.13 8.59
N ASP A 232 -1.27 -18.69 7.57
CA ASP A 232 -1.75 -19.91 6.89
C ASP A 232 -1.87 -21.09 7.86
N GLU A 233 -0.91 -21.26 8.77
CA GLU A 233 -0.92 -22.32 9.77
C GLU A 233 -2.11 -22.22 10.74
N ALA A 234 -2.39 -21.01 11.24
CA ALA A 234 -3.52 -20.77 12.13
C ALA A 234 -4.85 -21.06 11.43
N PHE A 235 -5.02 -20.57 10.20
CA PHE A 235 -6.21 -20.85 9.39
C PHE A 235 -6.37 -22.35 9.11
N MET A 236 -5.28 -23.01 8.72
CA MET A 236 -5.23 -24.45 8.42
C MET A 236 -5.67 -25.28 9.63
N ASN A 237 -5.08 -25.04 10.79
CA ASN A 237 -5.42 -25.80 12.00
C ASN A 237 -6.89 -25.59 12.40
N ARG A 238 -7.38 -24.34 12.30
CA ARG A 238 -8.72 -23.96 12.76
C ARG A 238 -9.85 -24.42 11.84
N PHE A 239 -9.69 -24.26 10.53
CA PHE A 239 -10.78 -24.46 9.57
C PHE A 239 -10.60 -25.69 8.68
N VAL A 240 -9.36 -26.12 8.44
CA VAL A 240 -9.07 -27.24 7.53
C VAL A 240 -8.90 -28.54 8.33
N LYS A 241 -7.81 -28.67 9.10
CA LYS A 241 -7.48 -29.93 9.83
C LYS A 241 -8.58 -30.35 10.78
N LYS A 242 -9.16 -29.40 11.53
CA LYS A 242 -10.28 -29.65 12.46
C LYS A 242 -11.47 -30.36 11.81
N HIS A 243 -11.70 -30.14 10.52
CA HIS A 243 -12.84 -30.66 9.79
C HIS A 243 -12.44 -31.62 8.65
N GLN A 244 -11.16 -32.00 8.55
CA GLN A 244 -10.62 -32.75 7.42
C GLN A 244 -11.21 -34.16 7.32
N GLU A 245 -11.49 -34.82 8.45
CA GLU A 245 -12.15 -36.13 8.44
C GLU A 245 -13.58 -36.05 7.89
N ASN A 246 -14.30 -34.97 8.19
CA ASN A 246 -15.68 -34.74 7.72
C ASN A 246 -15.72 -34.26 6.26
N VAL A 247 -14.68 -33.51 5.83
CA VAL A 247 -14.57 -32.93 4.48
C VAL A 247 -13.12 -33.05 4.00
N PRO A 248 -12.71 -34.23 3.45
CA PRO A 248 -11.32 -34.48 3.04
C PRO A 248 -10.77 -33.49 2.01
N LEU A 249 -11.68 -32.96 1.19
CA LEU A 249 -11.47 -31.96 0.14
C LEU A 249 -10.93 -30.60 0.65
N LEU A 250 -11.10 -30.24 1.93
CA LEU A 250 -10.76 -28.90 2.43
C LEU A 250 -9.29 -28.52 2.21
N LEU A 251 -8.38 -29.50 2.27
CA LEU A 251 -6.96 -29.28 2.05
C LEU A 251 -6.68 -28.83 0.61
N ASP A 252 -7.30 -29.49 -0.36
CA ASP A 252 -7.15 -29.14 -1.77
C ASP A 252 -7.79 -27.78 -2.11
N ILE A 253 -8.92 -27.45 -1.48
CA ILE A 253 -9.51 -26.10 -1.59
C ILE A 253 -8.54 -25.05 -1.06
N PHE A 254 -7.97 -25.26 0.12
CA PHE A 254 -7.07 -24.29 0.75
C PHE A 254 -5.81 -24.06 -0.11
N HIS A 255 -5.30 -25.10 -0.77
CA HIS A 255 -4.19 -24.98 -1.72
C HIS A 255 -4.60 -24.45 -3.11
N GLY A 256 -5.87 -24.14 -3.33
CA GLY A 256 -6.38 -23.56 -4.58
C GLY A 256 -6.51 -24.56 -5.73
N LYS A 257 -6.53 -25.87 -5.45
CA LYS A 257 -6.72 -26.92 -6.47
C LYS A 257 -8.19 -27.08 -6.88
N SER A 258 -9.12 -26.61 -6.04
CA SER A 258 -10.56 -26.57 -6.32
C SER A 258 -11.16 -25.30 -5.71
N SER A 259 -12.21 -24.75 -6.33
CA SER A 259 -12.90 -23.53 -5.88
C SER A 259 -14.42 -23.75 -5.84
N PHE A 260 -15.07 -23.20 -4.81
CA PHE A 260 -16.53 -23.26 -4.63
C PHE A 260 -17.16 -21.86 -4.65
N LEU A 261 -16.47 -20.94 -5.34
CA LEU A 261 -16.83 -19.54 -5.54
C LEU A 261 -16.93 -19.21 -7.02
#